data_AF-A0A1I3CSH1-F1
#
_entry.id   AF-A0A1I3CSH1-F1
#
_cell.length_a   1.000
_cell.length_b   1.000
_cell.length_c   1.000
_cell.angle_alpha   90.00
_cell.angle_beta   90.00
_cell.angle_gamma   90.00
#
_symmetry.space_group_name_H-M   'P 1'
#
loop_
_entity.id
_entity.type
_entity.pdbx_description
1 polymer ?
#
loop_
_entity_poly.entity_id
_entity_poly.type
_entity_poly.pdbx_seq_one_letter_code
_entity_poly.pdbx_strand_id
1 'polypeptide(L)'
;MGTQGPRSDPPELGDLTGQIPDSVWQYTALAFALVVGLAALSQSLVFGVGVLAVLLALVTVASAVEVVDAYDKEALTVFGEYRRLLEPGVHLIPPFVSRTYAFDMRTQTLDVPQQEAITRDNSPVTADAVVYIKVMDAKKAFLEV
;
A
#
# COMPACT_ATOMS: atom_id res chain seq x y z
N MET A 1 26.24 -21.67 23.46
CA MET A 1 26.24 -20.19 23.46
C MET A 1 24.86 -19.74 22.99
N GLY A 2 24.20 -18.83 23.70
CA GLY A 2 22.76 -18.58 23.59
C GLY A 2 22.28 -18.19 22.20
N THR A 3 21.24 -18.87 21.74
CA THR A 3 20.36 -18.43 20.64
C THR A 3 19.60 -17.23 21.13
N GLN A 4 20.08 -16.02 20.83
CA GLN A 4 19.24 -14.84 20.98
C GLN A 4 18.12 -15.00 19.95
N GLY A 5 16.92 -15.31 20.44
CA GLY A 5 15.72 -15.23 19.62
C GLY A 5 15.61 -13.83 19.00
N PRO A 6 14.79 -13.67 17.95
CA PRO A 6 14.64 -12.39 17.26
C PRO A 6 14.40 -11.29 18.31
N ARG A 7 15.30 -10.30 18.38
CA ARG A 7 14.96 -9.05 19.07
C ARG A 7 13.82 -8.46 18.26
N SER A 8 12.60 -8.62 18.75
CA SER A 8 11.47 -7.85 18.25
C SER A 8 11.69 -6.43 18.75
N ASP A 9 12.42 -5.65 17.97
CA ASP A 9 12.48 -4.21 18.19
C ASP A 9 11.03 -3.69 18.17
N PRO A 10 10.65 -2.75 19.06
CA PRO A 10 9.30 -2.19 19.06
C PRO A 10 8.99 -1.65 17.66
N PRO A 11 7.79 -1.91 17.11
CA PRO A 11 7.45 -1.42 15.77
C PRO A 11 7.62 0.09 15.72
N GLU A 12 8.44 0.56 14.78
CA GLU A 12 8.66 1.99 14.61
C GLU A 12 7.33 2.66 14.20
N LEU A 13 7.10 3.90 14.61
CA LEU A 13 5.83 4.60 14.29
C LEU A 13 5.56 4.66 12.78
N GLY A 14 6.60 4.63 11.95
CA GLY A 14 6.50 4.55 10.48
C GLY A 14 5.92 3.23 9.96
N ASP A 15 6.27 2.10 10.59
CA ASP A 15 5.74 0.77 10.24
C ASP A 15 4.23 0.67 10.55
N LEU A 16 3.75 1.42 11.55
CA LEU A 16 2.33 1.45 11.89
C LEU A 16 1.51 2.25 10.88
N THR A 17 2.09 3.31 10.31
CA THR A 17 1.42 4.11 9.28
C THR A 17 1.36 3.42 7.92
N GLY A 18 2.40 2.64 7.56
CA GLY A 18 2.45 1.89 6.29
C GLY A 18 1.49 0.68 6.23
N GLN A 19 0.98 0.22 7.37
CA GLN A 19 -0.03 -0.84 7.43
C GLN A 19 -1.46 -0.34 7.17
N ILE A 20 -1.68 0.98 7.19
CA ILE A 20 -3.00 1.58 6.96
C ILE A 20 -3.21 1.68 5.45
N PRO A 21 -4.25 1.06 4.88
CA PRO A 21 -4.54 1.17 3.45
C PRO A 21 -4.78 2.62 3.04
N ASP A 22 -4.27 3.06 1.89
CA ASP A 22 -4.41 4.45 1.41
C ASP A 22 -5.88 4.91 1.30
N SER A 23 -6.78 3.96 1.02
CA SER A 23 -8.23 4.19 1.03
C SER A 23 -8.77 4.74 2.38
N VAL A 24 -8.16 4.39 3.51
CA VAL A 24 -8.56 4.89 4.84
C VAL A 24 -8.34 6.40 4.95
N TRP A 25 -7.25 6.91 4.39
CA TRP A 25 -6.97 8.35 4.36
C TRP A 25 -7.99 9.10 3.49
N GLN A 26 -8.42 8.50 2.38
CA GLN A 26 -9.46 9.08 1.54
C GLN A 26 -10.81 9.16 2.26
N TYR A 27 -11.21 8.09 2.97
CA TYR A 27 -12.49 8.07 3.69
C TYR A 27 -12.48 8.97 4.94
N THR A 28 -11.36 9.06 5.66
CA THR A 28 -11.23 9.98 6.80
C THR A 28 -11.27 11.44 6.36
N ALA A 29 -10.62 11.78 5.25
CA ALA A 29 -10.71 13.12 4.66
C ALA A 29 -12.14 13.47 4.22
N LEU A 30 -12.87 12.53 3.58
CA LEU A 30 -14.29 12.70 3.25
C LEU A 30 -15.16 12.91 4.49
N ALA A 31 -14.98 12.09 5.52
CA ALA A 31 -15.74 12.20 6.77
C ALA A 31 -15.50 13.55 7.45
N PHE A 32 -14.24 14.00 7.48
CA PHE A 32 -13.86 15.31 8.01
C PHE A 32 -14.52 16.45 7.21
N ALA A 33 -14.46 16.40 5.88
CA ALA A 33 -15.12 17.39 5.01
C ALA A 33 -16.63 17.46 5.27
N LEU A 34 -17.29 16.31 5.48
CA LEU A 34 -18.71 16.24 5.75
C LEU A 34 -19.06 16.79 7.14
N VAL A 35 -18.28 16.44 8.17
CA VAL A 35 -18.47 16.97 9.54
C VAL A 35 -18.28 18.47 9.58
N VAL A 36 -17.22 18.99 8.95
CA VAL A 36 -16.95 20.43 8.88
C VAL A 36 -18.04 21.16 8.10
N GLY A 37 -18.49 20.61 6.96
CA GLY A 37 -19.60 21.19 6.20
C GLY A 37 -20.91 21.20 6.97
N LEU A 38 -21.23 20.13 7.71
CA LEU A 38 -22.41 20.06 8.58
C LEU A 38 -22.33 21.05 9.75
N ALA A 39 -21.16 21.22 10.35
CA ALA A 39 -20.95 22.23 11.38
C ALA A 39 -21.14 23.66 10.82
N ALA A 40 -20.67 23.93 9.60
CA ALA A 40 -20.84 25.24 8.95
C ALA A 40 -22.31 25.56 8.60
N LEU A 41 -23.11 24.52 8.28
CA LEU A 41 -24.56 24.64 8.08
C LEU A 41 -25.30 25.16 9.33
N SER A 42 -24.75 24.97 10.53
CA SER A 42 -25.35 25.47 11.78
C SER A 42 -25.29 27.00 11.93
N GLN A 43 -24.36 27.67 11.24
CA GLN A 43 -24.19 29.13 11.33
C GLN A 43 -25.06 29.87 10.32
N SER A 44 -25.06 29.42 9.05
CA SER A 44 -25.99 29.91 8.03
C SER A 44 -26.05 28.93 6.85
N LEU A 45 -27.23 28.76 6.27
CA LEU A 45 -27.49 27.74 5.24
C LEU A 45 -26.69 28.01 3.95
N VAL A 46 -26.61 29.25 3.50
CA VAL A 46 -25.88 29.63 2.27
C VAL A 46 -24.36 29.42 2.43
N PHE A 47 -23.80 29.82 3.57
CA PHE A 47 -22.38 29.64 3.87
C PHE A 47 -22.02 28.16 4.04
N GLY A 48 -22.86 27.41 4.78
CA GLY A 48 -22.63 25.98 5.02
C GLY A 48 -22.62 25.14 3.74
N VAL A 49 -23.57 25.39 2.83
CA VAL A 49 -23.58 24.71 1.51
C VAL A 49 -22.35 25.08 0.69
N GLY A 50 -21.94 26.36 0.69
CA GLY A 50 -20.74 26.81 -0.02
C GLY A 50 -19.46 26.13 0.49
N VAL A 51 -19.29 26.08 1.81
CA VAL A 51 -18.13 25.41 2.45
C VAL A 51 -18.12 23.92 2.15
N LEU A 52 -19.27 23.24 2.30
CA LEU A 52 -19.38 21.81 2.02
C LEU A 52 -19.03 21.47 0.56
N ALA A 53 -19.53 22.26 -0.40
CA ALA A 53 -19.27 22.06 -1.82
C ALA A 53 -17.77 22.21 -2.15
N VAL A 54 -17.11 23.22 -1.59
CA VAL A 54 -15.66 23.45 -1.78
C VAL A 54 -14.84 22.31 -1.15
N LEU A 55 -15.19 21.88 0.06
CA LEU A 55 -14.49 20.78 0.73
C LEU A 55 -14.64 19.47 -0.04
N LEU A 56 -15.84 19.14 -0.50
CA LEU A 56 -16.07 17.93 -1.31
C LEU A 56 -15.30 18.00 -2.64
N ALA A 57 -15.29 19.14 -3.30
CA ALA A 57 -14.52 19.32 -4.53
C ALA A 57 -13.02 19.10 -4.28
N LEU A 58 -12.46 19.69 -3.22
CA LEU A 58 -11.06 19.51 -2.85
C LEU A 58 -10.71 18.06 -2.54
N VAL A 59 -11.52 17.38 -1.72
CA VAL A 59 -11.29 15.98 -1.37
C VAL A 59 -11.36 15.08 -2.61
N THR A 60 -12.31 15.33 -3.51
CA THR A 60 -12.49 14.54 -4.74
C THR A 60 -11.32 14.71 -5.71
N VAL A 61 -10.79 15.93 -5.85
CA VAL A 61 -9.61 16.18 -6.70
C VAL A 61 -8.36 15.55 -6.08
N ALA A 62 -8.17 15.71 -4.77
CA ALA A 62 -7.02 15.14 -4.07
C ALA A 62 -7.01 13.61 -4.11
N SER A 63 -8.16 12.95 -3.95
CA SER A 63 -8.26 11.49 -3.99
C SER A 63 -8.18 10.89 -5.39
N ALA A 64 -8.27 11.71 -6.44
CA ALA A 64 -8.15 11.25 -7.82
C ALA A 64 -6.68 11.20 -8.31
N VAL A 65 -5.75 11.85 -7.61
CA VAL A 65 -4.35 11.92 -8.02
C VAL A 65 -3.55 10.84 -7.29
N GLU A 66 -3.05 9.88 -8.07
CA GLU A 66 -2.12 8.85 -7.60
C GLU A 66 -0.71 9.15 -8.11
N VAL A 67 0.29 9.00 -7.25
CA VAL A 67 1.70 9.20 -7.60
C VAL A 67 2.45 7.89 -7.38
N VAL A 68 2.92 7.30 -8.49
CA VAL A 68 3.65 6.04 -8.47
C VAL A 68 5.16 6.32 -8.48
N ASP A 69 5.89 5.68 -7.58
CA ASP A 69 7.34 5.84 -7.44
C ASP A 69 8.12 5.30 -8.65
N ALA A 70 9.32 5.84 -8.85
CA ALA A 70 10.20 5.54 -10.00
C ALA A 70 10.55 4.04 -10.14
N TYR A 71 10.62 3.32 -9.01
CA TYR A 71 11.05 1.93 -8.93
C TYR A 71 9.88 0.95 -8.80
N ASP A 72 8.66 1.48 -8.69
CA ASP A 72 7.48 0.69 -8.41
C ASP A 72 6.56 0.66 -9.61
N LYS A 73 5.74 -0.39 -9.67
CA LYS A 73 4.59 -0.45 -10.55
C LYS A 73 3.37 -0.81 -9.74
N GLU A 74 2.27 -0.14 -10.00
CA GLU A 74 1.05 -0.35 -9.24
C GLU A 74 -0.04 -1.00 -10.08
N ALA A 75 -0.66 -2.06 -9.57
CA ALA A 75 -1.84 -2.62 -10.19
C ALA A 75 -3.08 -1.83 -9.74
N LEU A 76 -3.72 -1.12 -10.68
CA LEU A 76 -4.97 -0.41 -10.42
C LEU A 76 -6.15 -1.37 -10.55
N THR A 77 -6.92 -1.46 -9.47
CA THR A 77 -8.22 -2.11 -9.43
C THR A 77 -9.33 -1.09 -9.24
N VAL A 78 -10.46 -1.29 -9.89
CA VAL A 78 -11.65 -0.43 -9.77
C VAL A 78 -12.86 -1.34 -9.54
N PHE A 79 -13.62 -1.09 -8.47
CA PHE A 79 -14.71 -1.97 -8.02
C PHE A 79 -14.29 -3.44 -7.83
N GLY A 80 -13.01 -3.69 -7.53
CA GLY A 80 -12.45 -5.03 -7.38
C GLY A 80 -12.01 -5.71 -8.68
N GLU A 81 -12.18 -5.07 -9.83
CA GLU A 81 -11.69 -5.57 -11.11
C GLU A 81 -10.36 -4.90 -11.49
N TYR A 82 -9.41 -5.69 -11.98
CA TYR A 82 -8.17 -5.16 -12.54
C TYR A 82 -8.44 -4.29 -13.77
N ARG A 83 -7.97 -3.04 -13.73
CA ARG A 83 -8.16 -2.06 -14.81
C ARG A 83 -6.92 -1.92 -15.67
N ARG A 84 -5.77 -1.63 -15.04
CA ARG A 84 -4.49 -1.39 -15.73
C ARG A 84 -3.33 -1.45 -14.75
N LEU A 85 -2.12 -1.56 -15.30
CA LEU A 85 -0.89 -1.33 -14.56
C LEU A 85 -0.52 0.15 -14.69
N LEU A 86 -0.23 0.80 -13.57
CA LEU A 86 0.27 2.16 -13.51
C LEU A 86 1.80 2.11 -13.61
N GLU A 87 2.32 2.90 -14.54
CA GLU A 87 3.76 3.13 -14.70
C GLU A 87 4.20 4.28 -13.78
N PRO A 88 5.50 4.39 -13.45
CA PRO A 88 5.99 5.48 -12.63
C PRO A 88 5.55 6.86 -13.11
N GLY A 89 5.10 7.70 -12.18
CA GLY A 89 4.59 9.05 -12.46
C GLY A 89 3.19 9.31 -11.92
N VAL A 90 2.58 10.40 -12.39
CA VAL A 90 1.29 10.88 -11.89
C VAL A 90 0.15 10.33 -12.74
N HIS A 91 -0.82 9.68 -12.10
CA HIS A 91 -2.00 9.13 -12.76
C HIS A 91 -3.28 9.69 -12.15
N LEU A 92 -4.28 9.87 -13.00
CA LEU A 92 -5.65 10.13 -12.55
C LEU A 92 -6.42 8.82 -12.44
N ILE A 93 -6.92 8.55 -11.23
CA ILE A 93 -7.71 7.36 -10.91
C ILE A 93 -9.11 7.75 -10.44
N PRO A 94 -10.15 6.93 -10.69
CA PRO A 94 -11.50 7.23 -10.21
C PRO A 94 -11.52 7.23 -8.67
N PRO A 95 -11.85 8.36 -8.02
CA PRO A 95 -11.74 8.48 -6.58
C PRO A 95 -12.72 7.56 -5.85
N PHE A 96 -12.37 7.12 -4.64
CA PHE A 96 -13.19 6.32 -3.70
C PHE A 96 -13.51 4.88 -4.10
N VAL A 97 -13.38 4.52 -5.38
CA VAL A 97 -13.74 3.21 -5.93
C VAL A 97 -12.53 2.45 -6.48
N SER A 98 -11.36 3.07 -6.45
CA SER A 98 -10.08 2.51 -6.88
C SER A 98 -9.24 2.01 -5.70
N ARG A 99 -8.42 0.99 -5.96
CA ARG A 99 -7.31 0.58 -5.09
C ARG A 99 -6.09 0.26 -5.94
N THR A 100 -4.93 0.69 -5.45
CA THR A 100 -3.61 0.43 -6.03
C THR A 100 -2.86 -0.59 -5.19
N TYR A 101 -2.01 -1.39 -5.84
CA TYR A 101 -1.16 -2.38 -5.19
C TYR A 101 0.25 -2.22 -5.74
N ALA A 102 1.16 -1.72 -4.92
CA ALA A 102 2.53 -1.44 -5.30
C ALA A 102 3.37 -2.72 -5.37
N PHE A 103 4.15 -2.83 -6.45
CA PHE A 103 5.14 -3.89 -6.66
C PHE A 103 6.51 -3.26 -6.88
N ASP A 104 7.42 -3.55 -5.95
CA ASP A 104 8.81 -3.13 -6.08
C ASP A 104 9.51 -3.93 -7.20
N MET A 105 10.01 -3.22 -8.20
CA MET A 105 10.70 -3.80 -9.36
C MET A 105 12.20 -4.04 -9.09
N ARG A 106 12.68 -3.77 -7.86
CA ARG A 106 14.05 -4.02 -7.42
C ARG A 106 14.23 -5.45 -6.93
N THR A 107 15.49 -5.82 -6.74
CA THR A 107 15.84 -7.12 -6.17
C THR A 107 15.66 -7.07 -4.66
N GLN A 108 14.87 -8.00 -4.13
CA GLN A 108 14.65 -8.17 -2.71
C GLN A 108 15.34 -9.46 -2.25
N THR A 109 15.81 -9.46 -1.01
CA THR A 109 16.44 -10.60 -0.36
C THR A 109 15.44 -11.29 0.54
N LEU A 110 15.30 -12.61 0.35
CA LEU A 110 14.51 -13.46 1.22
C LEU A 110 15.44 -14.44 1.94
N ASP A 111 15.50 -14.32 3.25
CA ASP A 111 16.31 -15.21 4.10
C ASP A 111 15.58 -16.53 4.29
N VAL A 112 16.26 -17.64 3.95
CA VAL A 112 15.75 -18.98 4.19
C VAL A 112 16.17 -19.41 5.59
N PRO A 113 15.24 -19.82 6.45
CA PRO A 113 15.60 -20.27 7.79
C PRO A 113 16.53 -21.49 7.70
N GLN A 114 17.44 -21.57 8.66
CA GLN A 114 18.42 -22.64 8.77
C GLN A 114 17.71 -24.01 8.83
N GLN A 115 18.09 -24.93 7.94
CA GLN A 115 17.50 -26.28 7.87
C GLN A 115 18.57 -27.35 8.04
N GLU A 116 18.25 -28.37 8.84
CA GLU A 116 19.08 -29.57 9.02
C GLU A 116 18.68 -30.64 8.00
N ALA A 117 19.66 -31.18 7.29
CA ALA A 117 19.47 -32.25 6.31
C ALA A 117 20.57 -33.31 6.44
N ILE A 118 20.26 -34.54 6.05
CA ILE A 118 21.25 -35.63 5.95
C ILE A 118 21.75 -35.69 4.51
N THR A 119 23.06 -35.61 4.31
CA THR A 119 23.67 -35.75 2.98
C THR A 119 23.55 -37.18 2.46
N ARG A 120 23.80 -37.38 1.16
CA ARG A 120 23.81 -38.74 0.56
C ARG A 120 24.78 -39.70 1.25
N ASP A 121 25.82 -39.17 1.89
CA ASP A 121 26.85 -39.93 2.61
C ASP A 121 26.50 -40.15 4.10
N ASN A 122 25.24 -39.91 4.49
CA ASN A 122 24.74 -40.16 5.85
C ASN A 122 25.41 -39.29 6.93
N SER A 123 25.77 -38.05 6.58
CA SER A 123 26.25 -37.05 7.54
C SER A 123 25.19 -35.97 7.76
N PRO A 124 24.93 -35.56 9.02
CA PRO A 124 24.10 -34.39 9.28
C PRO A 124 24.85 -33.12 8.84
N VAL A 125 24.14 -32.25 8.13
CA VAL A 125 24.61 -30.92 7.75
C VAL A 125 23.50 -29.92 8.02
N THR A 126 23.90 -28.69 8.28
CA THR A 126 22.96 -27.58 8.43
C THR A 126 23.27 -26.55 7.37
N ALA A 127 22.27 -26.14 6.60
CA ALA A 127 22.43 -25.18 5.51
C ALA A 127 21.51 -23.97 5.72
N ASP A 128 22.05 -22.80 5.44
CA ASP A 128 21.36 -21.52 5.30
C ASP A 128 21.51 -21.01 3.86
N ALA A 129 20.55 -20.20 3.42
CA ALA A 129 20.56 -19.63 2.07
C ALA A 129 19.85 -18.28 2.05
N VAL A 130 20.26 -17.42 1.11
CA VAL A 130 19.58 -16.17 0.79
C VAL A 130 19.11 -16.23 -0.65
N VAL A 131 17.81 -16.02 -0.87
CA VAL A 131 17.21 -16.02 -2.19
C VAL A 131 17.01 -14.58 -2.66
N TYR A 132 17.57 -14.25 -3.81
CA TYR A 132 17.38 -12.95 -4.46
C TYR A 132 16.23 -13.06 -5.46
N ILE A 133 15.13 -12.36 -5.17
CA ILE A 133 13.95 -12.33 -6.05
C ILE A 133 13.77 -10.94 -6.65
N LYS A 134 13.22 -10.87 -7.86
CA LYS A 134 12.85 -9.60 -8.51
C LYS A 134 11.59 -9.82 -9.33
N VAL A 135 10.63 -8.90 -9.20
CA VAL A 135 9.42 -8.89 -10.03
C VAL A 135 9.80 -8.50 -11.46
N MET A 136 9.58 -9.41 -12.41
CA MET A 136 9.84 -9.17 -13.84
C MET A 136 8.63 -8.56 -14.55
N ASP A 137 7.42 -9.00 -14.17
CA ASP A 137 6.15 -8.53 -14.71
C ASP A 137 5.13 -8.40 -13.57
N ALA A 138 4.85 -7.17 -13.16
CA ALA A 138 3.92 -6.86 -12.07
C ALA A 138 2.47 -7.25 -12.39
N LYS A 139 2.07 -7.26 -13.67
CA LYS A 139 0.72 -7.69 -14.05
C LYS A 139 0.55 -9.19 -13.80
N LYS A 140 1.55 -10.00 -14.19
CA LYS A 140 1.53 -11.43 -13.92
C LYS A 140 1.60 -11.72 -12.43
N ALA A 141 2.49 -11.03 -11.70
CA ALA A 141 2.60 -11.18 -10.25
C ALA A 141 1.29 -10.90 -9.51
N PHE A 142 0.43 -10.02 -10.04
CA PHE A 142 -0.88 -9.73 -9.45
C PHE A 142 -1.99 -10.71 -9.84
N LEU A 143 -2.01 -11.18 -11.10
CA LEU A 143 -3.14 -11.98 -11.63
C LEU A 143 -2.90 -13.48 -11.61
N GLU A 144 -1.65 -13.93 -11.64
CA GLU A 144 -1.26 -15.34 -11.79
C GLU A 144 -0.81 -15.85 -10.42
N VAL A 145 -1.74 -16.54 -9.73
CA VAL A 145 -1.59 -17.10 -8.37
C VAL A 145 -1.58 -18.61 -8.42
#